data_AF-A0A0A1WL45-F1
#
_entry.id   AF-A0A0A1WL45-F1
#
_cell.length_a   1.000
_cell.length_b   1.000
_cell.length_c   1.000
_cell.angle_alpha   90.00
_cell.angle_beta   90.00
_cell.angle_gamma   90.00
#
_symmetry.space_group_name_H-M   'P 1'
#
loop_
_entity.id
_entity.type
_entity.pdbx_description
1 polymer ?
#
loop_
_entity_poly.entity_id
_entity_poly.type
_entity_poly.pdbx_seq_one_letter_code
_entity_poly.pdbx_strand_id
1 'polypeptide(L)'
;MANALVDIPQAEWSELRELYVGQKKLASAYNTLQCLIDWKTQDDELEINIYSLNGDWRSDGTFVAIKKKPVTYVFINTLSDNQERLLTALRTLKNKEPLLVFGYPERLMPTVEQYFVDRGGKKEDFIPDGTAWYHIDREKATQFTVE
;
A
#
# COMPACT_ATOMS: atom_id res chain seq x y z
N MET A 1 -14.98 -21.47 1.76
CA MET A 1 -15.22 -20.22 2.53
C MET A 1 -15.02 -19.07 1.57
N ALA A 2 -15.82 -18.00 1.70
CA ALA A 2 -15.63 -16.80 0.88
C ALA A 2 -14.42 -16.00 1.37
N ASN A 3 -13.62 -15.49 0.43
CA ASN A 3 -12.49 -14.62 0.74
C ASN A 3 -12.97 -13.28 1.32
N ALA A 4 -12.26 -12.77 2.33
CA ALA A 4 -12.59 -11.50 2.98
C ALA A 4 -11.34 -10.73 3.40
N LEU A 5 -11.46 -9.40 3.45
CA LEU A 5 -10.46 -8.55 4.12
C LEU A 5 -10.70 -8.59 5.62
N VAL A 6 -9.62 -8.82 6.36
CA VAL A 6 -9.59 -8.82 7.81
C VAL A 6 -8.67 -7.69 8.25
N ASP A 7 -9.14 -6.83 9.13
CA ASP A 7 -8.34 -5.75 9.72
C ASP A 7 -7.10 -6.34 10.41
N ILE A 8 -5.94 -5.74 10.12
CA ILE A 8 -4.71 -5.94 10.89
C ILE A 8 -4.76 -4.93 12.03
N PRO A 9 -4.77 -5.37 13.30
CA PRO A 9 -4.80 -4.47 14.44
C PRO A 9 -3.65 -3.46 14.39
N GLN A 10 -3.89 -2.22 14.80
CA GLN A 10 -2.86 -1.16 14.78
C GLN A 10 -1.59 -1.55 15.55
N ALA A 11 -1.74 -2.31 16.65
CA ALA A 11 -0.63 -2.85 17.43
C ALA A 11 0.31 -3.77 16.61
N GLU A 12 -0.19 -4.36 15.52
CA GLU A 12 0.57 -5.27 14.64
C GLU A 12 1.16 -4.55 13.42
N TRP A 13 0.86 -3.28 13.18
CA TRP A 13 1.34 -2.56 11.98
C TRP A 13 2.87 -2.46 11.95
N SER A 14 3.52 -2.30 13.11
CA SER A 14 4.99 -2.31 13.18
C SER A 14 5.57 -3.67 12.80
N GLU A 15 4.94 -4.77 13.21
CA GLU A 15 5.38 -6.12 12.83
C GLU A 15 5.24 -6.33 11.31
N LEU A 16 4.12 -5.89 10.70
CA LEU A 16 3.96 -5.88 9.24
C LEU A 16 5.05 -5.05 8.55
N ARG A 17 5.36 -3.86 9.06
CA ARG A 17 6.44 -2.99 8.53
C ARG A 17 7.78 -3.71 8.54
N GLU A 18 8.11 -4.41 9.63
CA GLU A 18 9.41 -5.08 9.78
C GLU A 18 9.64 -6.21 8.75
N LEU A 19 8.57 -6.84 8.23
CA LEU A 19 8.71 -7.80 7.11
C LEU A 19 9.38 -7.14 5.89
N TYR A 20 9.23 -5.84 5.73
CA TYR A 20 9.76 -5.06 4.61
C TYR A 20 11.09 -4.33 4.92
N VAL A 21 11.78 -4.64 6.02
CA VAL A 21 13.02 -3.94 6.42
C VAL A 21 14.10 -3.97 5.33
N GLY A 22 14.16 -5.05 4.53
CA GLY A 22 15.06 -5.17 3.38
C GLY A 22 14.79 -4.15 2.26
N GLN A 23 13.60 -3.55 2.24
CA GLN A 23 13.13 -2.57 1.25
C GLN A 23 13.12 -1.13 1.81
N LYS A 24 13.76 -0.85 2.95
CA LYS A 24 13.74 0.49 3.60
C LYS A 24 14.25 1.67 2.75
N LYS A 25 14.99 1.39 1.68
CA LYS A 25 15.47 2.41 0.72
C LYS A 25 14.48 2.69 -0.41
N LEU A 26 13.42 1.88 -0.52
CA LEU A 26 12.37 2.04 -1.52
C LEU A 26 11.22 2.87 -0.95
N ALA A 27 10.45 3.48 -1.85
CA ALA A 27 9.31 4.27 -1.48
C ALA A 27 8.16 3.51 -0.83
N SER A 28 7.92 2.35 -1.40
CA SER A 28 6.77 1.52 -1.12
C SER A 28 7.01 0.62 0.08
N ALA A 29 5.93 0.03 0.58
CA ALA A 29 5.94 -0.89 1.73
C ALA A 29 6.51 -0.27 3.00
N TYR A 30 7.80 -0.43 3.32
CA TYR A 30 8.37 -0.07 4.63
C TYR A 30 8.10 1.40 4.98
N ASN A 31 8.47 2.32 4.08
CA ASN A 31 8.27 3.75 4.31
C ASN A 31 6.80 4.13 4.24
N THR A 32 6.00 3.48 3.40
CA THR A 32 4.53 3.69 3.36
C THR A 32 3.90 3.31 4.69
N LEU A 33 4.20 2.12 5.22
CA LEU A 33 3.68 1.64 6.50
C LEU A 33 4.15 2.53 7.65
N GLN A 34 5.41 2.97 7.65
CA GLN A 34 5.91 3.96 8.60
C GLN A 34 5.07 5.24 8.57
N CYS A 35 4.83 5.81 7.39
CA CYS A 35 4.01 7.02 7.25
C CYS A 35 2.59 6.81 7.78
N LEU A 36 1.95 5.67 7.49
CA LEU A 36 0.60 5.38 7.99
C LEU A 36 0.57 5.25 9.52
N ILE A 37 1.58 4.60 10.12
CA ILE A 37 1.75 4.51 11.57
C ILE A 37 1.93 5.90 12.17
N ASP A 38 2.80 6.73 11.60
CA ASP A 38 3.09 8.07 12.10
C ASP A 38 1.84 8.97 12.02
N TRP A 39 1.13 8.95 10.89
CA TRP A 39 -0.11 9.71 10.72
C TRP A 39 -1.16 9.29 11.75
N LYS A 40 -1.39 7.98 11.92
CA LYS A 40 -2.38 7.46 12.87
C LYS A 40 -2.00 7.71 14.33
N THR A 41 -0.69 7.85 14.61
CA THR A 41 -0.18 8.22 15.94
C THR A 41 -0.35 9.72 16.22
N GLN A 42 -0.21 10.56 15.20
CA GLN A 42 -0.42 12.01 15.30
C GLN A 42 -1.90 12.39 15.39
N ASP A 43 -2.76 11.66 14.70
CA ASP A 43 -4.21 11.87 14.65
C ASP A 43 -4.92 10.50 14.59
N ASP A 44 -5.50 10.11 15.72
CA ASP A 44 -6.22 8.85 15.88
C ASP A 44 -7.61 8.88 15.24
N GLU A 45 -8.14 10.05 14.87
CA GLU A 45 -9.40 10.20 14.15
C GLU A 45 -9.24 9.97 12.63
N LEU A 46 -8.00 9.96 12.12
CA LEU A 46 -7.73 9.63 10.72
C LEU A 46 -8.29 8.25 10.37
N GLU A 47 -9.18 8.20 9.37
CA GLU A 47 -9.78 6.98 8.85
C GLU A 47 -8.78 6.20 7.99
N ILE A 48 -7.81 5.56 8.64
CA ILE A 48 -6.77 4.69 8.08
C ILE A 48 -6.91 3.30 8.69
N ASN A 49 -7.03 2.28 7.83
CA ASN A 49 -7.05 0.88 8.21
C ASN A 49 -6.11 0.08 7.29
N ILE A 50 -5.50 -0.98 7.82
CA ILE A 50 -4.69 -1.93 7.05
C ILE A 50 -5.36 -3.29 7.15
N TYR A 51 -5.51 -3.95 6.02
CA TYR A 51 -6.20 -5.23 5.90
C TYR A 51 -5.30 -6.29 5.29
N SER A 52 -5.62 -7.54 5.59
CA SER A 52 -5.04 -8.73 4.97
C SER A 52 -6.14 -9.62 4.38
N LEU A 53 -5.79 -10.40 3.37
CA LEU A 53 -6.69 -11.43 2.87
C LEU A 53 -6.79 -12.56 3.89
N ASN A 54 -8.00 -12.83 4.38
CA ASN A 54 -8.31 -13.90 5.32
C ASN A 54 -7.48 -13.91 6.62
N GLY A 55 -6.92 -12.75 7.02
CA GLY A 55 -6.16 -12.61 8.27
C GLY A 55 -4.68 -13.00 8.18
N ASP A 56 -4.23 -13.56 7.06
CA ASP A 56 -2.84 -13.98 6.90
C ASP A 56 -2.06 -12.96 6.08
N TRP A 57 -1.16 -12.26 6.75
CA TRP A 57 -0.20 -11.34 6.16
C TRP A 57 1.24 -11.67 6.57
N ARG A 58 1.43 -12.49 7.61
CA ARG A 58 2.76 -12.85 8.11
C ARG A 58 3.51 -13.76 7.14
N SER A 59 2.80 -14.53 6.33
CA SER A 59 3.39 -15.46 5.36
C SER A 59 4.14 -14.76 4.22
N ASP A 60 3.59 -13.64 3.72
CA ASP A 60 4.10 -12.99 2.52
C ASP A 60 4.01 -11.45 2.54
N GLY A 61 3.72 -10.83 3.68
CA GLY A 61 3.59 -9.38 3.81
C GLY A 61 2.42 -8.76 3.07
N THR A 62 1.54 -9.54 2.43
CA THR A 62 0.46 -8.97 1.59
C THR A 62 -0.51 -8.14 2.41
N PHE A 63 -0.66 -6.87 2.03
CA PHE A 63 -1.59 -5.95 2.67
C PHE A 63 -2.32 -5.05 1.68
N VAL A 64 -3.47 -4.56 2.12
CA VAL A 64 -4.23 -3.48 1.49
C VAL A 64 -4.52 -2.44 2.58
N ALA A 65 -3.94 -1.24 2.47
CA ALA A 65 -4.23 -0.14 3.38
C ALA A 65 -5.14 0.88 2.71
N ILE A 66 -6.11 1.41 3.46
CA ILE A 66 -7.11 2.35 2.95
C ILE A 66 -7.13 3.58 3.83
N LYS A 67 -7.00 4.76 3.21
CA LYS A 67 -7.26 6.07 3.82
C LYS A 67 -8.45 6.71 3.13
N LYS A 68 -9.57 6.96 3.83
CA LYS A 68 -10.86 7.29 3.18
C LYS A 68 -11.01 8.73 2.67
N LYS A 69 -10.45 9.72 3.37
CA LYS A 69 -10.67 11.16 3.11
C LYS A 69 -9.36 11.89 2.80
N PRO A 70 -9.38 12.97 1.98
CA PRO A 70 -10.52 13.51 1.24
C PRO A 70 -10.91 12.70 -0.01
N VAL A 71 -9.98 11.88 -0.52
CA VAL A 71 -10.20 10.86 -1.55
C VAL A 71 -9.79 9.51 -0.94
N THR A 72 -10.41 8.41 -1.39
CA THR A 72 -10.02 7.07 -0.94
C THR A 72 -8.70 6.68 -1.60
N TYR A 73 -7.62 6.71 -0.81
CA TYR A 73 -6.32 6.20 -1.21
C TYR A 73 -6.18 4.73 -0.80
N VAL A 74 -5.70 3.92 -1.73
CA VAL A 74 -5.40 2.51 -1.52
C VAL A 74 -3.90 2.30 -1.70
N PHE A 75 -3.24 1.84 -0.64
CA PHE A 75 -1.83 1.46 -0.66
C PHE A 75 -1.73 -0.05 -0.60
N ILE A 76 -0.88 -0.64 -1.42
CA ILE A 76 -0.74 -2.09 -1.52
C ILE A 76 0.72 -2.50 -1.56
N ASN A 77 1.00 -3.68 -1.03
CA ASN A 77 2.21 -4.42 -1.37
C ASN A 77 2.07 -5.91 -1.05
N THR A 78 3.07 -6.68 -1.46
CA THR A 78 3.28 -8.09 -1.10
C THR A 78 4.78 -8.38 -1.17
N LEU A 79 5.33 -9.34 -0.45
CA LEU A 79 6.69 -9.87 -0.64
C LEU A 79 6.69 -11.06 -1.60
N SER A 80 5.52 -11.60 -1.93
CA SER A 80 5.38 -12.70 -2.88
C SER A 80 5.65 -12.23 -4.32
N ASP A 81 6.30 -13.10 -5.09
CA ASP A 81 6.40 -12.98 -6.55
C ASP A 81 5.06 -13.30 -7.22
N ASN A 82 4.27 -14.21 -6.62
CA ASN A 82 2.91 -14.49 -7.05
C ASN A 82 1.93 -13.48 -6.46
N GLN A 83 1.36 -12.64 -7.32
CA GLN A 83 0.50 -11.52 -6.94
C GLN A 83 -0.99 -11.89 -6.86
N GLU A 84 -1.37 -13.15 -7.11
CA GLU A 84 -2.79 -13.57 -7.11
C GLU A 84 -3.46 -13.34 -5.76
N ARG A 85 -2.72 -13.51 -4.65
CA ARG A 85 -3.22 -13.22 -3.31
C ARG A 85 -3.60 -11.74 -3.17
N LEU A 86 -2.73 -10.85 -3.65
CA LEU A 86 -2.98 -9.41 -3.63
C LEU A 86 -4.13 -9.00 -4.55
N LEU A 87 -4.19 -9.55 -5.77
CA LEU A 87 -5.29 -9.31 -6.69
C LEU A 87 -6.63 -9.79 -6.10
N THR A 88 -6.64 -10.96 -5.47
CA THR A 88 -7.80 -11.48 -4.75
C THR A 88 -8.22 -10.54 -3.63
N ALA A 89 -7.27 -10.02 -2.84
CA ALA A 89 -7.55 -9.04 -1.79
C ALA A 89 -8.20 -7.77 -2.35
N LEU A 90 -7.66 -7.21 -3.44
CA LEU A 90 -8.23 -6.05 -4.13
C LEU A 90 -9.65 -6.30 -4.64
N ARG A 91 -9.92 -7.46 -5.25
CA ARG A 91 -11.26 -7.85 -5.74
C ARG A 91 -12.32 -7.92 -4.65
N THR A 92 -11.91 -8.12 -3.39
CA THR A 92 -12.86 -8.12 -2.26
C THR A 92 -13.26 -6.73 -1.79
N LEU A 93 -12.60 -5.66 -2.28
CA LEU A 93 -13.00 -4.29 -2.01
C LEU A 93 -14.38 -4.01 -2.64
N LYS A 94 -15.36 -3.70 -1.80
CA LYS A 94 -16.75 -3.42 -2.22
C LYS A 94 -17.03 -1.93 -2.42
N ASN A 95 -15.99 -1.09 -2.47
CA ASN A 95 -16.18 0.36 -2.56
C ASN A 95 -16.78 0.74 -3.91
N LYS A 96 -17.80 1.60 -3.88
CA LYS A 96 -18.40 2.21 -5.07
C LYS A 96 -17.75 3.55 -5.44
N GLU A 97 -17.15 4.20 -4.45
CA GLU A 97 -16.48 5.50 -4.63
C GLU A 97 -15.22 5.38 -5.49
N PRO A 98 -14.84 6.45 -6.20
CA PRO A 98 -13.53 6.55 -6.82
C PRO A 98 -12.42 6.28 -5.78
N LEU A 99 -11.49 5.41 -6.15
CA LEU A 99 -10.28 5.16 -5.38
C LEU A 99 -9.06 5.45 -6.23
N LEU A 100 -7.97 5.81 -5.57
CA LEU A 100 -6.66 5.94 -6.18
C LEU A 100 -5.74 4.87 -5.57
N VAL A 101 -5.28 3.93 -6.38
CA VAL A 101 -4.21 3.01 -5.97
C VAL A 101 -2.88 3.74 -6.17
N PHE A 102 -2.12 3.94 -5.09
CA PHE A 102 -0.96 4.85 -5.10
C PHE A 102 0.24 4.27 -4.35
N GLY A 103 1.44 4.69 -4.74
CA GLY A 103 2.67 4.40 -4.01
C GLY A 103 3.10 2.94 -4.02
N TYR A 104 2.64 2.15 -5.00
CA TYR A 104 3.01 0.75 -5.18
C TYR A 104 4.25 0.62 -6.08
N PRO A 105 5.09 -0.42 -5.92
CA PRO A 105 6.24 -0.65 -6.79
C PRO A 105 5.80 -1.09 -8.19
N GLU A 106 6.57 -0.71 -9.21
CA GLU A 106 6.26 -0.94 -10.63
C GLU A 106 5.89 -2.40 -10.95
N ARG A 107 6.52 -3.38 -10.30
CA ARG A 107 6.21 -4.81 -10.47
C ARG A 107 4.74 -5.18 -10.21
N LEU A 108 4.01 -4.36 -9.43
CA LEU A 108 2.59 -4.59 -9.12
C LEU A 108 1.65 -3.93 -10.14
N MET A 109 2.16 -3.19 -11.11
CA MET A 109 1.37 -2.54 -12.15
C MET A 109 0.42 -3.50 -12.89
N PRO A 110 0.82 -4.74 -13.28
CA PRO A 110 -0.11 -5.69 -13.90
C PRO A 110 -1.29 -6.06 -12.99
N THR A 111 -1.07 -6.18 -11.68
CA THR A 111 -2.12 -6.46 -10.70
C THR A 111 -3.07 -5.28 -10.55
N VAL A 112 -2.55 -4.04 -10.56
CA VAL A 112 -3.38 -2.83 -10.47
C VAL A 112 -4.18 -2.61 -11.75
N GLU A 113 -3.59 -2.85 -12.92
CA GLU A 113 -4.28 -2.82 -14.21
C GLU A 113 -5.42 -3.86 -14.24
N GLN A 114 -5.14 -5.11 -13.83
CA GLN A 114 -6.16 -6.15 -13.80
C GLN A 114 -7.29 -5.79 -12.84
N TYR A 115 -6.96 -5.26 -11.65
CA TYR A 115 -7.98 -4.78 -10.72
C TYR A 115 -8.83 -3.64 -11.31
N PHE A 116 -8.22 -2.71 -12.05
CA PHE A 116 -8.94 -1.65 -12.75
C PHE A 116 -9.92 -2.22 -13.79
N VAL A 117 -9.49 -3.20 -14.58
CA VAL A 117 -10.34 -3.91 -15.56
C VAL A 117 -11.46 -4.68 -14.87
N ASP A 118 -11.18 -5.37 -13.77
CA ASP A 118 -12.16 -6.13 -13.00
C ASP A 118 -13.28 -5.24 -12.43
N ARG A 119 -13.00 -3.94 -12.24
CA ARG A 119 -14.00 -2.94 -11.86
C ARG A 119 -14.76 -2.31 -13.04
N GLY A 120 -14.58 -2.85 -14.24
CA GLY A 120 -15.27 -2.41 -15.46
C GLY A 120 -14.52 -1.35 -16.27
N GLY A 121 -13.28 -1.01 -15.89
CA GLY A 121 -12.40 -0.19 -16.73
C GLY A 121 -11.99 -0.93 -18.00
N LYS A 122 -11.64 -0.19 -19.06
CA LYS A 122 -11.02 -0.78 -20.25
C LYS A 122 -9.51 -0.69 -20.11
N LYS A 123 -8.79 -1.73 -20.50
CA LYS A 123 -7.33 -1.76 -20.39
C LYS A 123 -6.66 -0.57 -21.08
N GLU A 124 -7.21 -0.11 -22.21
CA GLU A 124 -6.69 1.04 -22.96
C GLU A 124 -6.80 2.37 -22.21
N ASP A 125 -7.72 2.46 -21.23
CA ASP A 125 -7.92 3.63 -20.39
C ASP A 125 -7.01 3.60 -19.13
N PHE A 126 -6.27 2.51 -18.91
CA PHE A 126 -5.33 2.40 -17.81
C PHE A 126 -4.04 3.16 -18.13
N ILE A 127 -3.89 4.35 -17.55
CA ILE A 127 -2.72 5.20 -17.71
C ILE A 127 -1.92 5.18 -16.40
N PRO A 128 -0.82 4.40 -16.31
CA PRO A 128 0.05 4.44 -15.15
C PRO A 128 0.85 5.74 -15.14
N ASP A 129 0.91 6.38 -13.97
CA ASP A 129 1.81 7.50 -13.72
C ASP A 129 2.94 7.05 -12.79
N GLY A 130 4.18 7.31 -13.20
CA GLY A 130 5.39 6.85 -12.54
C GLY A 130 6.06 7.98 -11.77
N THR A 131 6.69 7.66 -10.64
CA THR A 131 7.50 8.63 -9.89
C THR A 131 8.86 8.04 -9.58
N ALA A 132 9.93 8.78 -9.92
CA ALA A 132 11.27 8.45 -9.49
C ALA A 132 11.48 8.89 -8.03
N TRP A 133 11.83 7.95 -7.16
CA TRP A 133 12.20 8.25 -5.77
C TRP A 133 13.70 8.22 -5.61
N TYR A 134 14.23 9.38 -5.20
CA TYR A 134 15.64 9.53 -4.85
C TYR A 134 15.80 9.44 -3.35
N HIS A 135 16.85 8.73 -2.93
CA HIS A 135 17.23 8.61 -1.53
C HIS A 135 18.50 9.41 -1.27
N ILE A 136 18.52 10.10 -0.14
CA ILE A 136 19.72 10.73 0.41
C ILE A 136 19.85 10.35 1.88
N ASP A 137 21.08 10.04 2.30
CA ASP A 137 21.36 9.74 3.70
C ASP A 137 21.15 10.99 4.56
N ARG A 138 20.60 10.81 5.76
CA ARG A 138 20.28 11.92 6.68
C ARG A 138 21.48 12.83 6.93
N GLU A 139 22.67 12.26 7.15
CA GLU A 139 23.90 13.01 7.38
C GLU A 139 24.26 13.93 6.20
N LYS A 140 24.04 13.47 4.97
CA LYS A 140 24.25 14.29 3.76
C LYS A 140 23.14 15.33 3.61
N ALA A 141 21.89 14.97 3.89
CA ALA A 141 20.77 15.89 3.83
C ALA A 141 20.93 17.08 4.79
N THR A 142 21.55 16.89 5.96
CA THR A 142 21.81 17.98 6.92
C THR A 142 22.91 18.95 6.49
N GLN A 143 23.63 18.66 5.40
CA GLN A 143 24.71 19.52 4.90
C GLN A 143 24.23 20.55 3.86
N PHE A 144 22.96 20.51 3.43
CA PHE A 144 22.42 21.52 2.54
C PHE A 144 22.34 22.88 3.23
N THR A 145 22.98 23.89 2.64
CA THR A 145 22.81 25.30 3.02
C THR A 145 21.67 25.90 2.24
N VAL A 146 20.73 26.54 2.93
CA VAL A 146 19.71 27.38 2.27
C VAL A 146 20.38 28.71 1.95
N GLU A 147 20.39 29.11 0.67
CA GLU A 147 20.79 30.45 0.23
C GLU A 147 19.71 31.49 0.56
#